data_AF-A0A4Q2DG86-F1
#
_entry.id   AF-A0A4Q2DG86-F1
#
_cell.length_a   1.000
_cell.length_b   1.000
_cell.length_c   1.000
_cell.angle_alpha   90.00
_cell.angle_beta   90.00
_cell.angle_gamma   90.00
#
_symmetry.space_group_name_H-M   'P 1'
#
loop_
_entity.id
_entity.type
_entity.pdbx_description
1 polymer ?
#
loop_
_entity_poly.entity_id
_entity_poly.type
_entity_poly.pdbx_seq_one_letter_code
_entity_poly.pdbx_strand_id
1 'polypeptide(L)'
;MEEISGQIIQEAKDGDIRQLYYIGKHLTAENYELPILDATLVHLQAERLPKFPLHPNSVDVFNRGLQALPLIKVIINCCSRTETMRELTALKILEKFEDLMLWILSYLESITKPLPSTVTRFLPDRAIGVDDRASALFNLIELNPQLKAAFIDSPTAIRVLLTLWSFKERNGRDILLPDLRGGCQILFLWIKIAVEQQEGLDHVFHTILSSQSELARFCDAFLKRIRQMPLLVTIHSSRRGYTTRTLQLFYHSSFIVMKRAGSHPVVQAILRRGHYLSLCARSIVTLHPLVTHDDTLFYSITLHHLATIEGANPISGIIKIISEAGFVSAILDSFANIEWDDEDMNITSSSRTGEFLIQQWRGYALYPRFVQAMSTALRDQGRFYDSLLKIKRIGGEWAKLVQNLRDRSAFLESDLTVHVCDNHQVGSKFAPSKFC
;
A
#
# COMPACT_ATOMS: atom_id res chain seq x y z
N MET A 1 40.32 8.94 2.94
CA MET A 1 39.08 8.96 2.13
C MET A 1 39.33 9.88 0.95
N GLU A 2 38.83 9.52 -0.22
CA GLU A 2 39.04 10.30 -1.45
C GLU A 2 38.09 11.50 -1.43
N GLU A 3 38.68 12.70 -1.45
CA GLU A 3 37.94 13.96 -1.51
C GLU A 3 37.43 14.19 -2.94
N ILE A 4 36.17 14.60 -3.08
CA ILE A 4 35.62 14.95 -4.39
C ILE A 4 36.13 16.35 -4.73
N SER A 5 37.11 16.43 -5.64
CA SER A 5 37.76 17.71 -5.95
C SER A 5 36.80 18.73 -6.57
N GLY A 6 37.08 20.03 -6.36
CA GLY A 6 36.30 21.10 -6.97
C GLY A 6 36.25 21.05 -8.51
N GLN A 7 37.28 20.48 -9.15
CA GLN A 7 37.29 20.24 -10.60
C GLN A 7 36.21 19.23 -11.01
N ILE A 8 36.07 18.12 -10.28
CA ILE A 8 35.03 17.10 -10.56
C ILE A 8 33.63 17.71 -10.42
N ILE A 9 33.42 18.54 -9.39
CA ILE A 9 32.14 19.24 -9.17
C ILE A 9 31.84 20.20 -10.32
N GLN A 10 32.83 20.96 -10.77
CA GLN A 10 32.68 21.91 -11.87
C GLN A 10 32.40 21.21 -13.21
N GLU A 11 33.15 20.15 -13.54
CA GLU A 11 32.91 19.35 -14.75
C GLU A 11 31.52 18.70 -14.74
N ALA A 12 31.07 18.20 -13.58
CA ALA A 12 29.71 17.68 -13.41
C ALA A 12 28.66 18.77 -13.66
N LYS A 13 28.88 19.99 -13.12
CA LYS A 13 28.00 21.15 -13.31
C LYS A 13 27.92 21.58 -14.79
N ASP A 14 29.04 21.50 -15.52
CA ASP A 14 29.13 21.79 -16.94
C ASP A 14 28.50 20.70 -17.83
N GLY A 15 28.13 19.57 -17.22
CA GLY A 15 27.32 18.52 -17.84
C GLY A 15 28.11 17.28 -18.25
N ASP A 16 29.29 17.05 -17.68
CA ASP A 16 29.96 15.76 -17.79
C ASP A 16 29.22 14.67 -16.97
N ILE A 17 28.55 13.79 -17.70
CA ILE A 17 27.78 12.66 -17.18
C ILE A 17 28.68 11.69 -16.39
N ARG A 18 29.94 11.52 -16.79
CA ARG A 18 30.89 10.63 -16.10
C ARG A 18 31.21 11.15 -14.71
N GLN A 19 31.32 12.46 -14.56
CA GLN A 19 31.57 13.08 -13.27
C GLN A 19 30.34 13.03 -12.35
N LEU A 20 29.12 13.23 -12.88
CA LEU A 20 27.90 12.98 -12.11
C LEU A 20 27.84 11.54 -11.58
N TYR A 21 28.19 10.55 -12.42
CA TYR A 21 28.26 9.15 -12.01
C TYR A 21 29.37 8.90 -10.97
N TYR A 22 30.55 9.49 -11.18
CA TYR A 22 31.67 9.40 -10.25
C TYR A 22 31.30 9.91 -8.86
N ILE A 23 30.68 11.10 -8.79
CA ILE A 23 30.17 11.69 -7.55
C ILE A 23 29.20 10.72 -6.89
N GLY A 24 28.18 10.25 -7.61
CA GLY A 24 27.17 9.33 -7.04
C GLY A 24 27.75 8.04 -6.46
N LYS A 25 28.89 7.57 -6.96
CA LYS A 25 29.57 6.36 -6.47
C LYS A 25 30.47 6.61 -5.27
N HIS A 26 31.06 7.80 -5.14
CA HIS A 26 32.07 8.11 -4.11
C HIS A 26 31.59 9.13 -3.06
N LEU A 27 30.37 9.65 -3.19
CA LEU A 27 29.76 10.54 -2.21
C LEU A 27 29.47 9.78 -0.91
N THR A 28 29.86 10.39 0.20
CA THR A 28 29.69 9.92 1.56
C THR A 28 29.19 11.08 2.42
N ALA A 29 28.73 10.79 3.64
CA ALA A 29 28.36 11.86 4.57
C ALA A 29 29.53 12.80 4.90
N GLU A 30 30.76 12.28 4.89
CA GLU A 30 31.95 13.03 5.30
C GLU A 30 32.44 14.01 4.24
N ASN A 31 32.33 13.66 2.96
CA ASN A 31 32.77 14.49 1.82
C ASN A 31 31.62 15.21 1.09
N TYR A 32 30.40 15.23 1.67
CA TYR A 32 29.28 15.97 1.10
C TYR A 32 29.41 17.48 1.34
N GLU A 33 29.20 18.25 0.28
CA GLU A 33 29.19 19.71 0.27
C GLU A 33 28.06 20.25 -0.63
N LEU A 34 27.53 21.44 -0.30
CA LEU A 34 26.46 22.09 -1.07
C LEU A 34 26.76 22.31 -2.57
N PRO A 35 28.01 22.59 -3.01
CA PRO A 35 28.33 22.69 -4.43
C PRO A 35 28.01 21.40 -5.23
N ILE A 36 28.03 20.23 -4.59
CA ILE A 36 27.65 18.96 -5.21
C ILE A 36 26.14 18.95 -5.54
N LEU A 37 25.32 19.47 -4.63
CA LEU A 37 23.89 19.65 -4.87
C LEU A 37 23.65 20.65 -6.01
N ASP A 38 24.35 21.79 -6.02
CA ASP A 38 24.22 22.79 -7.07
C ASP A 38 24.61 22.24 -8.46
N ALA A 39 25.70 21.45 -8.52
CA ALA A 39 26.13 20.76 -9.73
C ALA A 39 25.12 19.71 -10.22
N THR A 40 24.30 19.17 -9.32
CA THR A 40 23.26 18.19 -9.64
C THR A 40 21.98 18.89 -10.11
N LEU A 41 21.49 19.88 -9.35
CA LEU A 41 20.22 20.56 -9.59
C LEU A 41 20.20 21.35 -10.91
N VAL A 42 21.35 21.83 -11.39
CA VAL A 42 21.42 22.55 -12.67
C VAL A 42 20.92 21.72 -13.86
N HIS A 43 20.98 20.38 -13.76
CA HIS A 43 20.50 19.47 -14.81
C HIS A 43 19.02 19.14 -14.69
N LEU A 44 18.39 19.49 -13.57
CA LEU A 44 17.00 19.16 -13.24
C LEU A 44 16.07 20.37 -13.34
N GLN A 45 16.38 21.33 -14.19
CA GLN A 45 15.55 22.52 -14.45
C GLN A 45 14.36 22.17 -15.37
N ALA A 46 13.19 22.77 -15.15
CA ALA A 46 11.99 22.49 -15.95
C ALA A 46 12.17 22.82 -17.44
N GLU A 47 12.95 23.87 -17.77
CA GLU A 47 13.22 24.28 -19.15
C GLU A 47 14.04 23.23 -19.92
N ARG A 48 14.72 22.33 -19.19
CA ARG A 48 15.54 21.26 -19.75
C ARG A 48 14.78 19.94 -19.92
N LEU A 49 13.48 19.89 -19.59
CA LEU A 49 12.70 18.67 -19.73
C LEU A 49 12.70 18.16 -21.18
N PRO A 50 12.86 16.84 -21.38
CA PRO A 50 12.84 16.26 -22.72
C PRO A 50 11.45 16.44 -23.34
N LYS A 51 11.41 16.82 -24.61
CA LYS A 51 10.19 16.78 -25.43
C LYS A 51 10.08 15.40 -26.07
N PHE A 52 8.92 14.77 -25.98
CA PHE A 52 8.66 13.46 -26.59
C PHE A 52 7.84 13.59 -27.88
N PRO A 53 8.17 12.85 -28.95
CA PRO A 53 9.28 11.90 -29.07
C PRO A 53 10.66 12.58 -28.99
N LEU A 54 11.64 11.90 -28.37
CA LEU A 54 12.97 12.46 -28.11
C LEU A 54 13.71 12.78 -29.42
N HIS A 55 14.07 14.05 -29.60
CA HIS A 55 14.95 14.47 -30.68
C HIS A 55 16.40 14.02 -30.41
N PRO A 56 17.20 13.63 -31.42
CA PRO A 56 18.60 13.23 -31.24
C PRO A 56 19.42 14.25 -30.43
N ASN A 57 19.25 15.55 -30.71
CA ASN A 57 19.94 16.63 -30.01
C ASN A 57 19.50 16.82 -28.54
N SER A 58 18.42 16.18 -28.11
CA SER A 58 17.92 16.22 -26.73
C SER A 58 18.30 14.99 -25.91
N VAL A 59 18.98 14.01 -26.53
CA VAL A 59 19.42 12.77 -25.87
C VAL A 59 20.41 13.07 -24.75
N ASP A 60 21.37 13.97 -24.97
CA ASP A 60 22.37 14.31 -23.96
C ASP A 60 21.76 15.03 -22.75
N VAL A 61 20.82 15.94 -22.99
CA VAL A 61 20.06 16.62 -21.92
C VAL A 61 19.28 15.60 -21.10
N PHE A 62 18.62 14.65 -21.77
CA PHE A 62 17.90 13.59 -21.08
C PHE A 62 18.84 12.70 -20.27
N ASN A 63 19.98 12.27 -20.82
CA ASN A 63 20.95 11.44 -20.12
C ASN A 63 21.55 12.14 -18.88
N ARG A 64 21.80 13.46 -18.95
CA ARG A 64 22.22 14.26 -17.78
C ARG A 64 21.17 14.23 -16.68
N GLY A 65 19.90 14.48 -17.01
CA GLY A 65 18.80 14.38 -16.04
C GLY A 65 18.65 12.97 -15.46
N LEU A 66 18.83 11.93 -16.29
CA LEU A 66 18.79 10.53 -15.85
C LEU A 66 19.89 10.17 -14.84
N GLN A 67 21.07 10.79 -14.92
CA GLN A 67 22.16 10.59 -13.93
C GLN A 67 22.04 11.52 -12.71
N ALA A 68 21.50 12.73 -12.90
CA ALA A 68 21.28 13.67 -11.79
C ALA A 68 20.19 13.17 -10.82
N LEU A 69 19.11 12.54 -11.32
CA LEU A 69 18.02 12.05 -10.47
C LEU A 69 18.45 11.01 -9.41
N PRO A 70 19.21 9.95 -9.73
CA PRO A 70 19.76 9.04 -8.73
C PRO A 70 20.71 9.74 -7.74
N LEU A 71 21.49 10.71 -8.21
CA LEU A 71 22.42 11.46 -7.36
C LEU A 71 21.70 12.27 -6.28
N ILE A 72 20.48 12.79 -6.55
CA ILE A 72 19.64 13.42 -5.52
C ILE A 72 19.37 12.47 -4.35
N LYS A 73 19.06 11.19 -4.62
CA LYS A 73 18.87 10.19 -3.56
C LYS A 73 20.12 10.01 -2.71
N VAL A 74 21.30 9.95 -3.35
CA VAL A 74 22.59 9.82 -2.64
C VAL A 74 22.87 11.06 -1.79
N ILE A 75 22.64 12.26 -2.34
CA ILE A 75 22.80 13.52 -1.61
C ILE A 75 21.92 13.56 -0.35
N ILE A 76 20.63 13.22 -0.48
CA ILE A 76 19.71 13.19 0.66
C ILE A 76 20.22 12.23 1.74
N ASN A 77 20.78 11.08 1.36
CA ASN A 77 21.34 10.11 2.30
C ASN A 77 22.65 10.56 2.96
N CYS A 78 23.42 11.46 2.33
CA CYS A 78 24.71 11.94 2.82
C CYS A 78 24.63 13.30 3.54
N CYS A 79 23.55 14.06 3.38
CA CYS A 79 23.44 15.41 3.94
C CYS A 79 23.27 15.47 5.47
N SER A 80 23.11 14.33 6.14
CA SER A 80 22.84 14.23 7.58
C SER A 80 24.09 14.37 8.47
N ARG A 81 25.25 14.76 7.93
CA ARG A 81 26.49 14.96 8.72
C ARG A 81 26.30 15.95 9.87
N THR A 82 25.60 17.04 9.61
CA THR A 82 25.23 18.06 10.60
C THR A 82 23.82 18.55 10.32
N GLU A 83 23.12 19.03 11.37
CA GLU A 83 21.77 19.57 11.23
C GLU A 83 21.73 20.75 10.25
N THR A 84 22.70 21.67 10.36
CA THR A 84 22.82 22.82 9.46
C THR A 84 22.97 22.39 8.00
N MET A 85 23.75 21.35 7.72
CA MET A 85 23.94 20.86 6.35
C MET A 85 22.65 20.24 5.81
N ARG A 86 21.92 19.50 6.66
CA ARG A 86 20.61 18.94 6.35
C ARG A 86 19.59 20.03 6.01
N GLU A 87 19.50 21.07 6.83
CA GLU A 87 18.61 22.22 6.62
C GLU A 87 18.93 22.98 5.33
N LEU A 88 20.20 23.33 5.09
CA LEU A 88 20.62 24.04 3.88
C LEU A 88 20.37 23.22 2.61
N THR A 89 20.56 21.90 2.69
CA THR A 89 20.22 20.97 1.59
C THR A 89 18.72 20.98 1.33
N ALA A 90 17.90 20.89 2.38
CA ALA A 90 16.46 20.91 2.26
C ALA A 90 15.93 22.21 1.64
N LEU A 91 16.43 23.37 2.08
CA LEU A 91 16.04 24.69 1.56
C LEU A 91 16.36 24.81 0.06
N LYS A 92 17.57 24.42 -0.37
CA LYS A 92 17.94 24.43 -1.79
C LYS A 92 17.08 23.48 -2.63
N ILE A 93 16.74 22.30 -2.12
CA ILE A 93 15.84 21.39 -2.84
C ILE A 93 14.43 21.98 -2.90
N LEU A 94 13.96 22.62 -1.82
CA LEU A 94 12.64 23.23 -1.77
C LEU A 94 12.47 24.31 -2.86
N GLU A 95 13.50 25.14 -3.09
CA GLU A 95 13.52 26.12 -4.20
C GLU A 95 13.38 25.50 -5.60
N LYS A 96 13.73 24.22 -5.74
CA LYS A 96 13.70 23.46 -7.01
C LYS A 96 12.73 22.28 -6.98
N PHE A 97 11.80 22.28 -6.03
CA PHE A 97 10.96 21.12 -5.75
C PHE A 97 10.09 20.75 -6.97
N GLU A 98 9.43 21.74 -7.57
CA GLU A 98 8.54 21.51 -8.72
C GLU A 98 9.30 21.00 -9.95
N ASP A 99 10.48 21.57 -10.24
CA ASP A 99 11.33 21.12 -11.34
C ASP A 99 11.74 19.65 -11.14
N LEU A 100 12.12 19.28 -9.90
CA LEU A 100 12.45 17.91 -9.54
C LEU A 100 11.26 16.97 -9.76
N MET A 101 10.04 17.35 -9.35
CA MET A 101 8.83 16.55 -9.56
C MET A 101 8.53 16.35 -11.05
N LEU A 102 8.66 17.40 -11.86
CA LEU A 102 8.48 17.32 -13.31
C LEU A 102 9.48 16.37 -13.97
N TRP A 103 10.74 16.38 -13.53
CA TRP A 103 11.76 15.45 -14.02
C TRP A 103 11.46 14.00 -13.64
N ILE A 104 11.00 13.74 -12.42
CA ILE A 104 10.58 12.40 -11.99
C ILE A 104 9.36 11.94 -12.81
N LEU A 105 8.37 12.81 -13.01
CA LEU A 105 7.19 12.49 -13.82
C LEU A 105 7.58 12.17 -15.28
N SER A 106 8.41 13.03 -15.88
CA SER A 106 8.92 12.84 -17.24
C SER A 106 9.69 11.53 -17.38
N TYR A 107 10.52 11.18 -16.39
CA TYR A 107 11.18 9.89 -16.31
C TYR A 107 10.17 8.74 -16.33
N LEU A 108 9.20 8.72 -15.42
CA LEU A 108 8.22 7.65 -15.30
C LEU A 108 7.40 7.48 -16.59
N GLU A 109 6.99 8.58 -17.22
CA GLU A 109 6.27 8.52 -18.49
C GLU A 109 7.17 8.01 -19.63
N SER A 110 8.45 8.38 -19.65
CA SER A 110 9.39 8.00 -20.70
C SER A 110 9.70 6.50 -20.74
N ILE A 111 9.83 5.87 -19.57
CA ILE A 111 10.22 4.45 -19.49
C ILE A 111 9.12 3.49 -19.98
N THR A 112 7.89 3.98 -20.11
CA THR A 112 6.78 3.24 -20.73
C THR A 112 6.76 3.35 -22.26
N LYS A 113 7.42 4.38 -22.82
CA LYS A 113 7.45 4.69 -24.25
C LYS A 113 8.62 3.98 -24.97
N PRO A 114 8.57 3.80 -26.30
CA PRO A 114 9.75 3.43 -27.07
C PRO A 114 10.80 4.54 -26.99
N LEU A 115 12.03 4.20 -26.58
CA LEU A 115 13.16 5.12 -26.49
C LEU A 115 14.27 4.71 -27.45
N PRO A 116 15.08 5.67 -27.95
CA PRO A 116 16.27 5.37 -28.76
C PRO A 116 17.23 4.43 -28.00
N SER A 117 17.92 3.55 -28.72
CA SER A 117 18.85 2.57 -28.13
C SER A 117 19.98 3.24 -27.33
N THR A 118 20.42 4.42 -27.75
CA THR A 118 21.42 5.25 -27.07
C THR A 118 21.00 5.67 -25.66
N VAL A 119 19.69 5.88 -25.44
CA VAL A 119 19.11 6.21 -24.13
C VAL A 119 18.92 4.96 -23.28
N THR A 120 18.50 3.85 -23.90
CA THR A 120 18.22 2.60 -23.16
C THR A 120 19.42 2.02 -22.43
N ARG A 121 20.66 2.32 -22.87
CA ARG A 121 21.89 1.89 -22.19
C ARG A 121 22.08 2.51 -20.80
N PHE A 122 21.53 3.70 -20.57
CA PHE A 122 21.65 4.42 -19.30
C PHE A 122 20.45 4.24 -18.39
N LEU A 123 19.41 3.56 -18.86
CA LEU A 123 18.25 3.25 -18.04
C LEU A 123 18.54 2.02 -17.18
N PRO A 124 18.35 2.11 -15.86
CA PRO A 124 18.35 0.91 -15.04
C PRO A 124 17.22 -0.02 -15.49
N ASP A 125 17.23 -1.25 -14.98
CA ASP A 125 16.02 -2.07 -15.03
C ASP A 125 14.84 -1.21 -14.57
N ARG A 126 13.76 -1.21 -15.37
CA ARG A 126 12.66 -0.25 -15.19
C ARG A 126 12.05 -0.34 -13.82
N ALA A 127 11.97 -1.55 -13.28
CA ALA A 127 11.37 -1.79 -12.01
C ALA A 127 12.28 -1.27 -10.88
N ILE A 128 13.60 -1.42 -11.00
CA ILE A 128 14.59 -0.80 -10.11
C ILE A 128 14.48 0.74 -10.17
N GLY A 129 14.38 1.29 -11.39
CA GLY A 129 14.25 2.73 -11.59
C GLY A 129 13.00 3.32 -10.92
N VAL A 130 11.86 2.63 -10.99
CA VAL A 130 10.61 3.06 -10.33
C VAL A 130 10.76 3.06 -8.81
N ASP A 131 11.30 1.98 -8.23
CA ASP A 131 11.49 1.90 -6.77
C ASP A 131 12.52 2.92 -6.27
N ASP A 132 13.61 3.14 -7.02
CA ASP A 132 14.61 4.16 -6.68
C ASP A 132 14.03 5.56 -6.62
N ARG A 133 13.11 5.92 -7.53
CA ARG A 133 12.42 7.22 -7.49
C ARG A 133 11.44 7.29 -6.32
N ALA A 134 10.71 6.23 -6.04
CA ALA A 134 9.85 6.20 -4.86
C ALA A 134 10.66 6.34 -3.56
N SER A 135 11.82 5.67 -3.47
CA SER A 135 12.77 5.79 -2.36
C SER A 135 13.31 7.20 -2.22
N ALA A 136 13.72 7.83 -3.33
CA ALA A 136 14.22 9.20 -3.33
C ALA A 136 13.18 10.19 -2.81
N LEU A 137 11.92 10.05 -3.26
CA LEU A 137 10.81 10.88 -2.80
C LEU A 137 10.50 10.65 -1.32
N PHE A 138 10.54 9.39 -0.85
CA PHE A 138 10.31 9.07 0.55
C PHE A 138 11.38 9.74 1.44
N ASN A 139 12.65 9.61 1.07
CA ASN A 139 13.73 10.25 1.81
C ASN A 139 13.64 11.78 1.73
N LEU A 140 13.16 12.32 0.61
CA LEU A 140 12.98 13.76 0.43
C LEU A 140 11.91 14.34 1.37
N ILE A 141 10.76 13.68 1.51
CA ILE A 141 9.70 14.17 2.41
C ILE A 141 10.08 14.01 3.89
N GLU A 142 10.92 13.02 4.22
CA GLU A 142 11.43 12.83 5.59
C GLU A 142 12.58 13.80 5.93
N LEU A 143 13.19 14.43 4.92
CA LEU A 143 14.33 15.32 5.10
C LEU A 143 13.96 16.59 5.89
N ASN A 144 12.80 17.18 5.59
CA ASN A 144 12.33 18.42 6.22
C ASN A 144 10.80 18.56 6.14
N PRO A 145 10.12 19.04 7.20
CA PRO A 145 8.67 19.24 7.20
C PRO A 145 8.13 20.15 6.09
N GLN A 146 8.90 21.16 5.65
CA GLN A 146 8.50 22.05 4.56
C GLN A 146 8.50 21.33 3.20
N LEU A 147 9.42 20.40 2.98
CA LEU A 147 9.42 19.56 1.78
C LEU A 147 8.22 18.61 1.76
N LYS A 148 7.83 18.07 2.92
CA LYS A 148 6.61 17.27 3.06
C LYS A 148 5.36 18.10 2.73
N ALA A 149 5.27 19.33 3.24
CA ALA A 149 4.17 20.24 2.93
C ALA A 149 4.13 20.57 1.43
N ALA A 150 5.27 20.95 0.84
CA ALA A 150 5.39 21.22 -0.59
C ALA A 150 5.00 20.02 -1.47
N PHE A 151 5.30 18.80 -1.03
CA PHE A 151 4.86 17.58 -1.73
C PHE A 151 3.35 17.44 -1.74
N ILE A 152 2.69 17.74 -0.63
CA ILE A 152 1.23 17.61 -0.51
C ILE A 152 0.52 18.71 -1.31
N ASP A 153 1.07 19.92 -1.31
CA ASP A 153 0.49 21.07 -1.98
C ASP A 153 0.74 21.06 -3.51
N SER A 154 1.75 20.30 -3.99
CA SER A 154 2.09 20.24 -5.42
C SER A 154 1.19 19.25 -6.19
N PRO A 155 0.41 19.72 -7.18
CA PRO A 155 -0.34 18.83 -8.06
C PRO A 155 0.55 17.88 -8.86
N THR A 156 1.78 18.31 -9.19
CA THR A 156 2.74 17.48 -9.92
C THR A 156 3.28 16.36 -9.04
N ALA A 157 3.58 16.63 -7.77
CA ALA A 157 3.95 15.58 -6.81
C ALA A 157 2.85 14.53 -6.64
N ILE A 158 1.58 14.95 -6.55
CA ILE A 158 0.44 14.02 -6.51
C ILE A 158 0.36 13.19 -7.80
N ARG A 159 0.55 13.80 -8.98
CA ARG A 159 0.60 13.06 -10.25
C ARG A 159 1.76 12.06 -10.30
N VAL A 160 2.92 12.40 -9.74
CA VAL A 160 4.05 11.47 -9.59
C VAL A 160 3.65 10.29 -8.71
N LEU A 161 3.05 10.54 -7.54
CA LEU A 161 2.58 9.48 -6.63
C LEU A 161 1.58 8.54 -7.30
N LEU A 162 0.59 9.09 -8.02
CA LEU A 162 -0.41 8.30 -8.74
C LEU A 162 0.21 7.49 -9.89
N THR A 163 1.20 8.06 -10.57
CA THR A 163 1.94 7.38 -11.64
C THR A 163 2.79 6.24 -11.09
N LEU A 164 3.48 6.44 -9.97
CA LEU A 164 4.20 5.37 -9.25
C LEU A 164 3.23 4.27 -8.79
N TRP A 165 2.09 4.66 -8.23
CA TRP A 165 1.07 3.71 -7.75
C TRP A 165 0.56 2.79 -8.86
N SER A 166 0.28 3.37 -10.02
CA SER A 166 -0.38 2.72 -11.16
C SER A 166 0.56 2.33 -12.29
N PHE A 167 1.87 2.33 -12.05
CA PHE A 167 2.87 2.08 -13.06
C PHE A 167 2.70 0.69 -13.71
N LYS A 168 2.84 0.64 -15.04
CA LYS A 168 2.82 -0.59 -15.84
C LYS A 168 4.06 -0.67 -16.73
N GLU A 169 4.60 -1.86 -16.89
CA GLU A 169 5.62 -2.12 -17.89
C GLU A 169 5.06 -1.89 -19.31
N ARG A 170 5.95 -1.69 -20.29
CA ARG A 170 5.56 -1.48 -21.71
C ARG A 170 4.76 -2.64 -22.32
N ASN A 171 4.95 -3.86 -21.83
CA ASN A 171 4.19 -5.04 -22.23
C ASN A 171 2.80 -5.11 -21.56
N GLY A 172 2.42 -4.07 -20.78
CA GLY A 172 1.18 -4.01 -20.02
C GLY A 172 1.20 -4.81 -18.72
N ARG A 173 2.29 -5.50 -18.39
CA ARG A 173 2.44 -6.23 -17.13
C ARG A 173 2.60 -5.26 -15.98
N ASP A 174 1.98 -5.60 -14.86
CA ASP A 174 2.15 -4.85 -13.63
C ASP A 174 3.56 -5.15 -13.06
N ILE A 175 4.24 -4.13 -12.55
CA ILE A 175 5.52 -4.35 -11.89
C ILE A 175 5.28 -5.21 -10.64
N LEU A 176 5.88 -6.39 -10.62
CA LEU A 176 6.15 -7.10 -9.37
C LEU A 176 7.30 -6.36 -8.70
N LEU A 177 7.04 -5.77 -7.54
CA LEU A 177 7.95 -4.86 -6.86
C LEU A 177 9.33 -5.53 -6.67
N PRO A 178 10.36 -5.09 -7.42
CA PRO A 178 11.68 -5.69 -7.32
C PRO A 178 12.31 -5.19 -6.03
N ASP A 179 12.88 -6.11 -5.27
CA ASP A 179 13.73 -5.77 -4.12
C ASP A 179 13.03 -5.04 -2.94
N LEU A 180 12.12 -5.75 -2.28
CA LEU A 180 11.49 -5.29 -1.05
C LEU A 180 12.42 -5.40 0.19
N ARG A 181 13.76 -5.49 0.06
CA ARG A 181 14.66 -5.62 1.23
C ARG A 181 14.41 -4.54 2.29
N GLY A 182 13.98 -3.35 1.88
CA GLY A 182 13.55 -2.26 2.75
C GLY A 182 12.04 -2.03 2.83
N GLY A 183 11.19 -2.90 2.27
CA GLY A 183 9.75 -2.67 2.06
C GLY A 183 9.47 -1.99 0.71
N CYS A 184 8.19 -1.67 0.45
CA CYS A 184 7.81 -0.97 -0.79
C CYS A 184 7.74 0.53 -0.54
N GLN A 185 8.67 1.27 -1.16
CA GLN A 185 8.78 2.73 -0.97
C GLN A 185 7.56 3.47 -1.49
N ILE A 186 6.90 2.94 -2.53
CA ILE A 186 5.61 3.47 -3.00
C ILE A 186 4.56 3.38 -1.89
N LEU A 187 4.45 2.24 -1.18
CA LEU A 187 3.51 2.12 -0.08
C LEU A 187 3.86 3.03 1.10
N PHE A 188 5.15 3.18 1.40
CA PHE A 188 5.58 4.07 2.47
C PHE A 188 5.27 5.53 2.18
N LEU A 189 5.45 5.99 0.94
CA LEU A 189 4.96 7.30 0.49
C LEU A 189 3.46 7.45 0.74
N TRP A 190 2.66 6.45 0.33
CA TRP A 190 1.22 6.46 0.57
C TRP A 190 0.87 6.52 2.05
N ILE A 191 1.58 5.82 2.91
CA ILE A 191 1.36 5.87 4.37
C ILE A 191 1.69 7.24 4.92
N LYS A 192 2.84 7.80 4.55
CA LYS A 192 3.27 9.13 4.99
C LYS A 192 2.25 10.21 4.64
N ILE A 193 1.63 10.09 3.48
CA ILE A 193 0.62 11.05 3.02
C ILE A 193 -0.75 10.73 3.63
N ALA A 194 -1.19 9.47 3.59
CA ALA A 194 -2.55 9.08 3.96
C ALA A 194 -2.80 8.90 5.46
N VAL A 195 -1.76 8.69 6.27
CA VAL A 195 -1.90 8.40 7.71
C VAL A 195 -1.47 9.56 8.57
N GLU A 196 -0.40 10.25 8.20
CA GLU A 196 0.17 11.31 9.03
C GLU A 196 -0.49 12.68 8.78
N GLN A 197 -1.18 12.89 7.65
CA GLN A 197 -1.83 14.16 7.33
C GLN A 197 -3.16 13.96 6.60
N GLN A 198 -4.28 14.20 7.30
CA GLN A 198 -5.61 14.05 6.72
C GLN A 198 -5.81 14.96 5.48
N GLU A 199 -5.29 16.18 5.52
CA GLU A 199 -5.32 17.14 4.39
C GLU A 199 -4.64 16.58 3.14
N GLY A 200 -3.49 15.92 3.30
CA GLY A 200 -2.77 15.30 2.17
C GLY A 200 -3.58 14.19 1.50
N LEU A 201 -4.32 13.42 2.29
CA LEU A 201 -5.23 12.41 1.75
C LEU A 201 -6.38 13.04 0.96
N ASP A 202 -6.93 14.15 1.45
CA ASP A 202 -8.03 14.86 0.80
C ASP A 202 -7.58 15.46 -0.55
N HIS A 203 -6.38 16.04 -0.64
CA HIS A 203 -5.81 16.53 -1.91
C HIS A 203 -5.58 15.41 -2.92
N VAL A 204 -5.07 14.27 -2.46
CA VAL A 204 -4.88 13.09 -3.31
C VAL A 204 -6.23 12.57 -3.82
N PHE A 205 -7.25 12.45 -2.96
CA PHE A 205 -8.57 12.02 -3.40
C PHE A 205 -9.25 13.02 -4.30
N HIS A 206 -9.12 14.32 -4.04
CA HIS A 206 -9.61 15.34 -4.95
C HIS A 206 -9.05 15.13 -6.36
N THR A 207 -7.74 14.85 -6.48
CA THR A 207 -7.11 14.54 -7.77
C THR A 207 -7.64 13.24 -8.38
N ILE A 208 -7.72 12.16 -7.60
CA ILE A 208 -8.24 10.86 -8.08
C ILE A 208 -9.68 10.99 -8.58
N LEU A 209 -10.51 11.74 -7.86
CA LEU A 209 -11.94 11.87 -8.13
C LEU A 209 -12.26 12.93 -9.19
N SER A 210 -11.31 13.83 -9.50
CA SER A 210 -11.47 14.84 -10.55
C SER A 210 -11.65 14.25 -11.95
N SER A 211 -11.26 13.00 -12.16
CA SER A 211 -11.36 12.31 -13.45
C SER A 211 -11.72 10.84 -13.29
N GLN A 212 -12.70 10.37 -14.07
CA GLN A 212 -13.07 8.96 -14.10
C GLN A 212 -11.91 8.05 -14.53
N SER A 213 -11.03 8.54 -15.41
CA SER A 213 -9.83 7.81 -15.85
C SER A 213 -8.84 7.63 -14.69
N GLU A 214 -8.62 8.67 -13.90
CA GLU A 214 -7.73 8.62 -12.73
C GLU A 214 -8.26 7.69 -11.64
N LEU A 215 -9.56 7.82 -11.34
CA LEU A 215 -10.25 6.93 -10.42
C LEU A 215 -10.17 5.45 -10.85
N ALA A 216 -10.42 5.16 -12.12
CA ALA A 216 -10.33 3.81 -12.66
C ALA A 216 -8.89 3.27 -12.58
N ARG A 217 -7.90 4.09 -12.95
CA ARG A 217 -6.48 3.76 -12.89
C ARG A 217 -6.01 3.46 -11.47
N PHE A 218 -6.41 4.29 -10.51
CA PHE A 218 -6.12 4.11 -9.10
C PHE A 218 -6.72 2.80 -8.56
N CYS A 219 -8.00 2.54 -8.83
CA CYS A 219 -8.69 1.33 -8.37
C CYS A 219 -8.14 0.05 -9.02
N ASP A 220 -7.82 0.08 -10.33
CA ASP A 220 -7.17 -1.06 -11.02
C ASP A 220 -5.85 -1.41 -10.35
N ALA A 221 -4.97 -0.41 -10.17
CA ALA A 221 -3.68 -0.58 -9.52
C ALA A 221 -3.81 -1.11 -8.09
N PHE A 222 -4.80 -0.64 -7.34
CA PHE A 222 -5.08 -1.11 -5.99
C PHE A 222 -5.47 -2.59 -5.97
N LEU A 223 -6.42 -3.01 -6.81
CA LEU A 223 -6.82 -4.42 -6.92
C LEU A 223 -5.67 -5.32 -7.35
N LYS A 224 -4.79 -4.82 -8.23
CA LYS A 224 -3.60 -5.54 -8.69
C LYS A 224 -2.59 -5.74 -7.58
N ARG A 225 -2.31 -4.73 -6.76
CA ARG A 225 -1.43 -4.87 -5.60
C ARG A 225 -1.94 -5.91 -4.61
N ILE A 226 -3.26 -5.98 -4.38
CA ILE A 226 -3.86 -7.05 -3.57
C ILE A 226 -3.69 -8.41 -4.24
N ARG A 227 -3.83 -8.53 -5.57
CA ARG A 227 -3.61 -9.80 -6.27
C ARG A 227 -2.14 -10.25 -6.27
N GLN A 228 -1.20 -9.32 -6.20
CA GLN A 228 0.23 -9.62 -6.12
C GLN A 228 0.64 -10.23 -4.79
N MET A 229 -0.11 -9.96 -3.72
CA MET A 229 0.20 -10.44 -2.37
C MET A 229 0.45 -11.96 -2.31
N PRO A 230 -0.49 -12.85 -2.66
CA PRO A 230 -0.23 -14.30 -2.65
C PRO A 230 1.01 -14.72 -3.48
N LEU A 231 1.26 -14.03 -4.60
CA LEU A 231 2.40 -14.32 -5.47
C LEU A 231 3.73 -14.03 -4.78
N LEU A 232 3.81 -12.96 -3.98
CA LEU A 232 5.01 -12.61 -3.22
C LEU A 232 5.35 -13.67 -2.17
N VAL A 233 4.33 -14.31 -1.58
CA VAL A 233 4.52 -15.45 -0.65
C VAL A 233 5.11 -16.64 -1.38
N THR A 234 4.59 -17.00 -2.55
CA THR A 234 5.14 -18.10 -3.36
C THR A 234 6.59 -17.84 -3.76
N ILE A 235 6.93 -16.59 -4.14
CA ILE A 235 8.30 -16.22 -4.49
C ILE A 235 9.23 -16.31 -3.26
N HIS A 236 8.78 -15.86 -2.09
CA HIS A 236 9.54 -16.00 -0.84
C HIS A 236 9.86 -17.47 -0.51
N SER A 237 8.88 -18.37 -0.61
CA SER A 237 9.10 -19.80 -0.40
C SER A 237 10.12 -20.41 -1.39
N SER A 238 10.30 -19.80 -2.56
CA SER A 238 11.27 -20.23 -3.59
C SER A 238 12.73 -19.76 -3.37
N ARG A 239 13.06 -19.21 -2.18
CA ARG A 239 14.40 -18.76 -1.74
C ARG A 239 15.03 -17.59 -2.54
N ARG A 240 14.23 -16.81 -3.27
CA ARG A 240 14.70 -15.59 -3.95
C ARG A 240 14.37 -14.33 -3.15
N GLY A 241 15.31 -13.91 -2.29
CA GLY A 241 15.54 -12.49 -1.96
C GLY A 241 14.62 -11.77 -0.96
N TYR A 242 13.41 -12.25 -0.68
CA TYR A 242 12.51 -11.59 0.29
C TYR A 242 12.63 -12.18 1.69
N THR A 243 12.70 -11.35 2.72
CA THR A 243 12.59 -11.79 4.13
C THR A 243 11.13 -11.86 4.58
N THR A 244 10.81 -12.64 5.61
CA THR A 244 9.47 -12.64 6.22
C THR A 244 9.07 -11.24 6.70
N ARG A 245 10.01 -10.52 7.32
CA ARG A 245 9.82 -9.14 7.78
C ARG A 245 9.46 -8.18 6.65
N THR A 246 10.17 -8.28 5.53
CA THR A 246 9.91 -7.52 4.32
C THR A 246 8.48 -7.70 3.82
N LEU A 247 8.01 -8.96 3.77
CA LEU A 247 6.63 -9.25 3.38
C LEU A 247 5.68 -8.64 4.40
N GLN A 248 5.84 -8.93 5.69
CA GLN A 248 5.01 -8.36 6.76
C GLN A 248 4.84 -6.84 6.62
N LEU A 249 5.94 -6.10 6.41
CA LEU A 249 5.90 -4.66 6.17
C LEU A 249 5.08 -4.30 4.93
N PHE A 250 5.32 -4.94 3.80
CA PHE A 250 4.55 -4.71 2.58
C PHE A 250 3.05 -4.89 2.79
N TYR A 251 2.68 -5.94 3.51
CA TYR A 251 1.29 -6.28 3.80
C TYR A 251 0.65 -5.31 4.78
N HIS A 252 1.30 -5.06 5.91
CA HIS A 252 0.85 -4.10 6.91
C HIS A 252 0.61 -2.74 6.27
N SER A 253 1.58 -2.29 5.48
CA SER A 253 1.51 -1.05 4.74
C SER A 253 0.37 -1.02 3.74
N SER A 254 0.17 -2.12 3.01
CA SER A 254 -0.96 -2.23 2.10
C SER A 254 -2.29 -2.12 2.84
N PHE A 255 -2.48 -2.84 3.95
CA PHE A 255 -3.73 -2.81 4.73
C PHE A 255 -4.07 -1.43 5.28
N ILE A 256 -3.06 -0.67 5.70
CA ILE A 256 -3.24 0.72 6.14
C ILE A 256 -3.76 1.59 4.98
N VAL A 257 -3.10 1.53 3.83
CA VAL A 257 -3.51 2.27 2.63
C VAL A 257 -4.91 1.82 2.19
N MET A 258 -5.20 0.52 2.29
CA MET A 258 -6.50 -0.04 1.96
C MET A 258 -7.61 0.48 2.87
N LYS A 259 -7.37 0.54 4.19
CA LYS A 259 -8.32 1.09 5.14
C LYS A 259 -8.67 2.53 4.77
N ARG A 260 -7.65 3.38 4.58
CA ARG A 260 -7.83 4.80 4.28
C ARG A 260 -8.52 5.03 2.94
N ALA A 261 -8.07 4.37 1.88
CA ALA A 261 -8.65 4.55 0.56
C ALA A 261 -10.01 3.87 0.39
N GLY A 262 -10.20 2.72 1.01
CA GLY A 262 -11.45 1.97 1.01
C GLY A 262 -12.56 2.66 1.80
N SER A 263 -12.24 3.58 2.71
CA SER A 263 -13.21 4.43 3.41
C SER A 263 -13.92 5.44 2.51
N HIS A 264 -13.36 5.80 1.35
CA HIS A 264 -14.02 6.75 0.44
C HIS A 264 -15.15 6.06 -0.35
N PRO A 265 -16.43 6.48 -0.25
CA PRO A 265 -17.57 5.74 -0.79
C PRO A 265 -17.48 5.44 -2.29
N VAL A 266 -17.02 6.40 -3.09
CA VAL A 266 -16.86 6.26 -4.55
C VAL A 266 -15.80 5.21 -4.91
N VAL A 267 -14.66 5.23 -4.21
CA VAL A 267 -13.57 4.27 -4.41
C VAL A 267 -14.04 2.89 -3.99
N GLN A 268 -14.69 2.81 -2.82
CA GLN A 268 -15.24 1.57 -2.29
C GLN A 268 -16.23 0.91 -3.25
N ALA A 269 -17.13 1.68 -3.87
CA ALA A 269 -18.10 1.17 -4.82
C ALA A 269 -17.42 0.49 -6.02
N ILE A 270 -16.32 1.07 -6.54
CA ILE A 270 -15.55 0.49 -7.64
C ILE A 270 -14.77 -0.74 -7.17
N LEU A 271 -14.08 -0.66 -6.04
CA LEU A 271 -13.34 -1.79 -5.47
C LEU A 271 -14.25 -3.01 -5.20
N ARG A 272 -15.48 -2.77 -4.72
CA ARG A 272 -16.49 -3.82 -4.51
C ARG A 272 -16.85 -4.58 -5.79
N ARG A 273 -16.96 -3.88 -6.92
CA ARG A 273 -17.17 -4.51 -8.24
C ARG A 273 -15.96 -5.37 -8.65
N GLY A 274 -14.76 -4.98 -8.21
CA GLY A 274 -13.53 -5.74 -8.39
C GLY A 274 -13.34 -6.92 -7.41
N HIS A 275 -14.35 -7.25 -6.59
CA HIS A 275 -14.28 -8.31 -5.57
C HIS A 275 -13.13 -8.15 -4.56
N TYR A 276 -12.77 -6.91 -4.22
CA TYR A 276 -11.60 -6.65 -3.37
C TYR A 276 -11.67 -7.32 -1.98
N LEU A 277 -12.86 -7.41 -1.35
CA LEU A 277 -13.01 -8.06 -0.04
C LEU A 277 -12.57 -9.53 -0.06
N SER A 278 -13.03 -10.27 -1.07
CA SER A 278 -12.63 -11.65 -1.33
C SER A 278 -11.14 -11.79 -1.65
N LEU A 279 -10.57 -10.83 -2.37
CA LEU A 279 -9.14 -10.80 -2.64
C LEU A 279 -8.33 -10.58 -1.35
N CYS A 280 -8.74 -9.63 -0.51
CA CYS A 280 -8.09 -9.37 0.77
C CYS A 280 -8.19 -10.56 1.73
N ALA A 281 -9.36 -11.19 1.85
CA ALA A 281 -9.53 -12.38 2.69
C ALA A 281 -8.62 -13.53 2.23
N ARG A 282 -8.51 -13.80 0.93
CA ARG A 282 -7.54 -14.77 0.39
C ARG A 282 -6.10 -14.40 0.68
N SER A 283 -5.75 -13.11 0.59
CA SER A 283 -4.41 -12.63 0.96
C SER A 283 -4.12 -12.85 2.44
N ILE A 284 -5.07 -12.62 3.35
CA ILE A 284 -4.93 -12.90 4.78
C ILE A 284 -4.68 -14.39 5.04
N VAL A 285 -5.46 -15.27 4.40
CA VAL A 285 -5.27 -16.73 4.53
C VAL A 285 -3.88 -17.16 4.05
N THR A 286 -3.44 -16.63 2.91
CA THR A 286 -2.13 -16.96 2.34
C THR A 286 -0.98 -16.46 3.23
N LEU A 287 -1.21 -15.33 3.91
CA LEU A 287 -0.24 -14.69 4.79
C LEU A 287 -0.12 -15.30 6.16
N HIS A 288 -1.21 -15.86 6.67
CA HIS A 288 -1.34 -16.28 8.06
C HIS A 288 -0.13 -17.10 8.57
N PRO A 289 0.47 -18.03 7.80
CA PRO A 289 1.67 -18.77 8.23
C PRO A 289 2.95 -17.93 8.37
N LEU A 290 2.96 -16.69 7.87
CA LEU A 290 4.14 -15.81 7.79
C LEU A 290 4.02 -14.56 8.68
N VAL A 291 2.84 -14.27 9.21
CA VAL A 291 2.57 -13.08 10.03
C VAL A 291 2.26 -13.51 11.45
N THR A 292 2.31 -12.57 12.40
CA THR A 292 1.90 -12.88 13.76
C THR A 292 0.38 -13.13 13.83
N HIS A 293 -0.07 -13.81 14.89
CA HIS A 293 -1.50 -13.97 15.13
C HIS A 293 -2.20 -12.62 15.31
N ASP A 294 -1.53 -11.67 15.97
CA ASP A 294 -1.94 -10.28 16.15
C ASP A 294 -2.14 -9.55 14.81
N ASP A 295 -1.18 -9.66 13.89
CA ASP A 295 -1.29 -9.09 12.54
C ASP A 295 -2.50 -9.66 11.79
N THR A 296 -2.72 -10.98 11.89
CA THR A 296 -3.87 -11.64 11.25
C THR A 296 -5.19 -11.05 11.78
N LEU A 297 -5.30 -10.82 13.09
CA LEU A 297 -6.48 -10.20 13.69
C LEU A 297 -6.64 -8.74 13.26
N PHE A 298 -5.55 -7.98 13.23
CA PHE A 298 -5.54 -6.60 12.75
C PHE A 298 -6.01 -6.48 11.28
N TYR A 299 -5.54 -7.37 10.40
CA TYR A 299 -5.98 -7.40 9.00
C TYR A 299 -7.44 -7.82 8.89
N SER A 300 -7.86 -8.82 9.68
CA SER A 300 -9.23 -9.32 9.68
C SER A 300 -10.22 -8.25 10.15
N ILE A 301 -9.88 -7.48 11.19
CA ILE A 301 -10.77 -6.42 11.67
C ILE A 301 -10.79 -5.23 10.71
N THR A 302 -9.66 -4.93 10.07
CA THR A 302 -9.62 -3.91 9.01
C THR A 302 -10.52 -4.30 7.85
N LEU A 303 -10.48 -5.56 7.44
CA LEU A 303 -11.33 -6.08 6.38
C LEU A 303 -12.81 -6.08 6.77
N HIS A 304 -13.11 -6.41 8.03
CA HIS A 304 -14.45 -6.31 8.59
C HIS A 304 -14.98 -4.88 8.50
N HIS A 305 -14.21 -3.90 8.99
CA HIS A 305 -14.56 -2.48 8.90
C HIS A 305 -14.82 -2.05 7.44
N LEU A 306 -13.96 -2.47 6.51
CA LEU A 306 -14.13 -2.17 5.09
C LEU A 306 -15.42 -2.75 4.48
N ALA A 307 -15.93 -3.86 5.03
CA ALA A 307 -17.21 -4.43 4.65
C ALA A 307 -18.41 -3.64 5.18
N THR A 308 -18.26 -2.93 6.30
CA THR A 308 -19.34 -2.26 7.04
C THR A 308 -19.42 -0.75 6.85
N ILE A 309 -18.56 -0.12 6.03
CA ILE A 309 -18.61 1.33 5.74
C ILE A 309 -19.99 1.72 5.19
N GLU A 310 -20.43 2.95 5.51
CA GLU A 310 -21.67 3.55 5.03
C GLU A 310 -21.86 3.43 3.50
N GLY A 311 -23.09 3.15 3.07
CA GLY A 311 -23.43 2.90 1.66
C GLY A 311 -23.13 1.48 1.19
N ALA A 312 -22.51 0.64 2.03
CA ALA A 312 -22.40 -0.79 1.80
C ALA A 312 -23.68 -1.56 2.15
N ASN A 313 -23.81 -2.78 1.63
CA ASN A 313 -24.52 -3.86 2.31
C ASN A 313 -23.50 -4.62 3.19
N PRO A 314 -23.51 -4.42 4.53
CA PRO A 314 -22.53 -5.03 5.43
C PRO A 314 -22.63 -6.56 5.43
N ILE A 315 -23.85 -7.10 5.48
CA ILE A 315 -24.12 -8.54 5.52
C ILE A 315 -23.55 -9.25 4.30
N SER A 316 -23.82 -8.74 3.10
CA SER A 316 -23.26 -9.26 1.85
C SER A 316 -21.73 -9.19 1.85
N GLY A 317 -21.14 -8.12 2.39
CA GLY A 317 -19.69 -7.98 2.50
C GLY A 317 -19.07 -9.01 3.45
N ILE A 318 -19.64 -9.18 4.65
CA ILE A 318 -19.18 -10.15 5.65
C ILE A 318 -19.34 -11.58 5.15
N ILE A 319 -20.47 -11.92 4.52
CA ILE A 319 -20.68 -13.24 3.91
C ILE A 319 -19.59 -13.56 2.89
N LYS A 320 -19.25 -12.61 2.02
CA LYS A 320 -18.16 -12.79 1.04
C LYS A 320 -16.83 -13.09 1.71
N ILE A 321 -16.52 -12.39 2.80
CA ILE A 321 -15.28 -12.58 3.56
C ILE A 321 -15.24 -13.98 4.20
N ILE A 322 -16.27 -14.36 4.97
CA ILE A 322 -16.29 -15.64 5.70
C ILE A 322 -16.40 -16.86 4.77
N SER A 323 -16.92 -16.66 3.56
CA SER A 323 -17.02 -17.69 2.54
C SER A 323 -15.70 -17.96 1.82
N GLU A 324 -14.68 -17.10 2.00
CA GLU A 324 -13.35 -17.40 1.45
C GLU A 324 -12.70 -18.56 2.24
N ALA A 325 -12.29 -19.58 1.49
CA ALA A 325 -11.74 -20.80 2.07
C ALA A 325 -10.55 -20.51 2.99
N GLY A 326 -10.59 -21.06 4.20
CA GLY A 326 -9.55 -20.92 5.21
C GLY A 326 -9.57 -19.62 6.02
N PHE A 327 -10.39 -18.62 5.66
CA PHE A 327 -10.39 -17.32 6.35
C PHE A 327 -10.81 -17.44 7.82
N VAL A 328 -11.94 -18.11 8.08
CA VAL A 328 -12.41 -18.35 9.46
C VAL A 328 -11.38 -19.20 10.23
N SER A 329 -10.80 -20.22 9.61
CA SER A 329 -9.76 -21.04 10.26
C SER A 329 -8.54 -20.21 10.71
N ALA A 330 -8.07 -19.28 9.88
CA ALA A 330 -6.93 -18.43 10.24
C ALA A 330 -7.24 -17.53 11.44
N ILE A 331 -8.48 -17.02 11.53
CA ILE A 331 -8.90 -16.20 12.68
C ILE A 331 -9.02 -17.04 13.95
N LEU A 332 -9.62 -18.23 13.87
CA LEU A 332 -9.75 -19.12 15.03
C LEU A 332 -8.38 -19.59 15.53
N ASP A 333 -7.45 -19.86 14.62
CA ASP A 333 -6.06 -20.15 14.96
C ASP A 333 -5.40 -18.98 15.67
N SER A 334 -5.58 -17.75 15.17
CA SER A 334 -5.12 -16.57 15.89
C SER A 334 -5.73 -16.44 17.28
N PHE A 335 -7.05 -16.60 17.43
CA PHE A 335 -7.68 -16.55 18.75
C PHE A 335 -7.12 -17.57 19.72
N ALA A 336 -6.76 -18.77 19.23
CA ALA A 336 -6.19 -19.81 20.08
C ALA A 336 -4.75 -19.53 20.53
N ASN A 337 -4.01 -18.66 19.82
CA ASN A 337 -2.57 -18.49 20.00
C ASN A 337 -2.13 -17.06 20.39
N ILE A 338 -3.03 -16.08 20.50
CA ILE A 338 -2.68 -14.77 21.08
C ILE A 338 -2.63 -14.83 22.62
N GLU A 339 -1.87 -13.90 23.21
CA GLU A 339 -1.86 -13.70 24.65
C GLU A 339 -3.14 -12.98 25.11
N TRP A 340 -3.92 -13.68 25.93
CA TRP A 340 -5.13 -13.19 26.57
C TRP A 340 -4.78 -12.75 27.98
N ASP A 341 -4.36 -11.50 28.14
CA ASP A 341 -4.09 -10.94 29.47
C ASP A 341 -5.38 -10.89 30.30
N ASP A 342 -5.36 -11.64 31.40
CA ASP A 342 -6.48 -11.83 32.33
C ASP A 342 -6.57 -10.74 33.41
N GLU A 343 -5.53 -9.90 33.53
CA GLU A 343 -5.50 -8.78 34.47
C GLU A 343 -5.98 -7.49 33.78
N ASP A 344 -7.03 -6.86 34.34
CA ASP A 344 -7.71 -5.68 33.81
C ASP A 344 -6.78 -4.48 33.50
N MET A 345 -5.57 -4.47 34.07
CA MET A 345 -4.64 -3.35 33.96
C MET A 345 -3.80 -3.35 32.67
N ASN A 346 -3.65 -4.48 31.96
CA ASN A 346 -2.77 -4.58 30.78
C ASN A 346 -3.43 -5.28 29.59
N ILE A 347 -4.66 -4.91 29.24
CA ILE A 347 -5.34 -5.51 28.08
C ILE A 347 -4.56 -5.21 26.79
N THR A 348 -4.02 -6.24 26.14
CA THR A 348 -3.39 -6.11 24.82
C THR A 348 -4.37 -5.61 23.75
N SER A 349 -3.87 -4.86 22.77
CA SER A 349 -4.64 -4.40 21.60
C SER A 349 -5.28 -5.58 20.86
N SER A 350 -4.57 -6.70 20.79
CA SER A 350 -4.96 -7.93 20.09
C SER A 350 -6.13 -8.64 20.77
N SER A 351 -6.11 -8.73 22.10
CA SER A 351 -7.23 -9.25 22.90
C SER A 351 -8.53 -8.47 22.66
N ARG A 352 -8.47 -7.12 22.69
CA ARG A 352 -9.64 -6.27 22.38
C ARG A 352 -10.13 -6.48 20.96
N THR A 353 -9.20 -6.59 20.01
CA THR A 353 -9.53 -6.80 18.60
C THR A 353 -10.26 -8.11 18.38
N GLY A 354 -9.81 -9.19 19.03
CA GLY A 354 -10.46 -10.50 18.92
C GLY A 354 -11.83 -10.54 19.58
N GLU A 355 -11.96 -9.98 20.78
CA GLU A 355 -13.24 -9.84 21.47
C GLU A 355 -14.26 -9.07 20.62
N PHE A 356 -13.85 -7.92 20.07
CA PHE A 356 -14.70 -7.10 19.20
C PHE A 356 -15.14 -7.87 17.95
N LEU A 357 -14.25 -8.64 17.30
CA LEU A 357 -14.58 -9.41 16.11
C LEU A 357 -15.64 -10.49 16.39
N ILE A 358 -15.54 -11.20 17.51
CA ILE A 358 -16.55 -12.20 17.93
C ILE A 358 -17.89 -11.52 18.20
N GLN A 359 -17.89 -10.39 18.91
CA GLN A 359 -19.10 -9.62 19.18
C GLN A 359 -19.77 -9.15 17.88
N GLN A 360 -19.00 -8.68 16.90
CA GLN A 360 -19.52 -8.32 15.58
C GLN A 360 -20.17 -9.52 14.88
N TRP A 361 -19.50 -10.67 14.83
CA TRP A 361 -20.05 -11.91 14.27
C TRP A 361 -21.34 -12.36 14.97
N ARG A 362 -21.41 -12.22 16.29
CA ARG A 362 -22.62 -12.53 17.05
C ARG A 362 -23.79 -11.62 16.66
N GLY A 363 -23.52 -10.34 16.40
CA GLY A 363 -24.51 -9.41 15.85
C GLY A 363 -25.07 -9.87 14.50
N TYR A 364 -24.25 -10.51 13.66
CA TYR A 364 -24.67 -11.04 12.37
C TYR A 364 -25.37 -12.41 12.43
N ALA A 365 -25.35 -13.09 13.58
CA ALA A 365 -26.04 -14.38 13.75
C ALA A 365 -27.57 -14.29 13.64
N LEU A 366 -28.13 -13.08 13.54
CA LEU A 366 -29.55 -12.85 13.26
C LEU A 366 -29.92 -13.00 11.77
N TYR A 367 -28.94 -12.98 10.86
CA TYR A 367 -29.16 -13.01 9.42
C TYR A 367 -28.98 -14.43 8.87
N PRO A 368 -30.01 -15.06 8.28
CA PRO A 368 -29.96 -16.44 7.81
C PRO A 368 -28.79 -16.74 6.88
N ARG A 369 -28.50 -15.85 5.93
CA ARG A 369 -27.37 -16.07 5.00
C ARG A 369 -26.01 -16.01 5.69
N PHE A 370 -25.87 -15.20 6.74
CA PHE A 370 -24.65 -15.22 7.56
C PHE A 370 -24.56 -16.52 8.35
N VAL A 371 -25.65 -16.95 8.98
CA VAL A 371 -25.71 -18.23 9.72
C VAL A 371 -25.28 -19.38 8.84
N GLN A 372 -25.86 -19.51 7.64
CA GLN A 372 -25.51 -20.57 6.68
C GLN A 372 -24.02 -20.53 6.29
N ALA A 373 -23.50 -19.35 5.94
CA ALA A 373 -22.10 -19.19 5.53
C ALA A 373 -21.14 -19.48 6.69
N MET A 374 -21.43 -19.00 7.90
CA MET A 374 -20.61 -19.22 9.08
C MET A 374 -20.66 -20.69 9.55
N SER A 375 -21.83 -21.32 9.58
CA SER A 375 -21.97 -22.75 9.88
C SER A 375 -21.21 -23.62 8.88
N THR A 376 -21.21 -23.25 7.60
CA THR A 376 -20.40 -23.93 6.58
C THR A 376 -18.91 -23.77 6.87
N ALA A 377 -18.46 -22.55 7.17
CA ALA A 377 -17.05 -22.27 7.48
C ALA A 377 -16.56 -22.97 8.76
N LEU A 378 -17.45 -23.20 9.74
CA LEU A 378 -17.13 -23.85 11.02
C LEU A 378 -17.21 -25.38 10.99
N ARG A 379 -17.79 -25.99 9.95
CA ARG A 379 -18.05 -27.44 9.89
C ARG A 379 -16.81 -28.28 10.20
N ASP A 380 -15.65 -27.88 9.68
CA ASP A 380 -14.38 -28.61 9.81
C ASP A 380 -13.44 -28.02 10.87
N GLN A 381 -13.94 -27.11 11.72
CA GLN A 381 -13.14 -26.33 12.68
C GLN A 381 -13.29 -26.82 14.13
N GLY A 382 -13.81 -28.04 14.33
CA GLY A 382 -14.11 -28.60 15.66
C GLY A 382 -12.95 -28.58 16.64
N ARG A 383 -11.71 -28.68 16.17
CA ARG A 383 -10.48 -28.60 17.00
C ARG A 383 -10.34 -27.28 17.78
N PHE A 384 -10.91 -26.19 17.28
CA PHE A 384 -10.80 -24.88 17.92
C PHE A 384 -11.88 -24.68 18.99
N TYR A 385 -12.98 -25.45 18.94
CA TYR A 385 -14.12 -25.25 19.83
C TYR A 385 -13.72 -25.36 21.31
N ASP A 386 -13.12 -26.48 21.70
CA ASP A 386 -12.72 -26.72 23.09
C ASP A 386 -11.58 -25.79 23.54
N SER A 387 -10.68 -25.43 22.63
CA SER A 387 -9.57 -24.51 22.92
C SER A 387 -10.07 -23.11 23.23
N LEU A 388 -11.00 -22.58 22.42
CA LEU A 388 -11.53 -21.22 22.61
C LEU A 388 -12.45 -21.11 23.83
N LEU A 389 -13.21 -22.16 24.17
CA LEU A 389 -14.04 -22.18 25.37
C LEU A 389 -13.22 -22.03 26.67
N LYS A 390 -11.97 -22.49 26.67
CA LYS A 390 -11.07 -22.41 27.84
C LYS A 390 -10.48 -21.01 28.04
N ILE A 391 -10.56 -20.15 27.03
CA ILE A 391 -10.02 -18.79 27.12
C ILE A 391 -11.01 -17.93 27.89
N LYS A 392 -10.68 -17.60 29.15
CA LYS A 392 -11.57 -16.91 30.10
C LYS A 392 -12.29 -15.69 29.51
N ARG A 393 -11.56 -14.87 28.75
CA ARG A 393 -12.06 -13.61 28.19
C ARG A 393 -13.07 -13.79 27.06
N ILE A 394 -12.76 -14.65 26.08
CA ILE A 394 -13.61 -14.81 24.88
C ILE A 394 -14.45 -16.08 24.86
N GLY A 395 -14.18 -17.05 25.71
CA GLY A 395 -14.87 -18.33 25.73
C GLY A 395 -16.38 -18.18 25.93
N GLY A 396 -16.80 -17.24 26.77
CA GLY A 396 -18.21 -16.91 26.95
C GLY A 396 -18.87 -16.31 25.70
N GLU A 397 -18.21 -15.36 25.02
CA GLU A 397 -18.73 -14.76 23.78
C GLU A 397 -18.71 -15.75 22.61
N TRP A 398 -17.68 -16.59 22.55
CA TRP A 398 -17.58 -17.69 21.59
C TRP A 398 -18.70 -18.71 21.78
N ALA A 399 -18.95 -19.15 23.02
CA ALA A 399 -20.06 -20.05 23.34
C ALA A 399 -21.41 -19.46 22.90
N LYS A 400 -21.66 -18.17 23.19
CA LYS A 400 -22.88 -17.47 22.77
C LYS A 400 -23.01 -17.40 21.25
N LEU A 401 -21.92 -17.12 20.53
CA LEU A 401 -21.92 -17.13 19.06
C LEU A 401 -22.30 -18.51 18.51
N VAL A 402 -21.63 -19.58 18.97
CA VAL A 402 -21.90 -20.94 18.49
C VAL A 402 -23.32 -21.38 18.82
N GLN A 403 -23.81 -21.08 20.03
CA GLN A 403 -25.19 -21.36 20.43
C GLN A 403 -26.19 -20.64 19.52
N ASN A 404 -25.98 -19.33 19.28
CA ASN A 404 -26.83 -18.55 18.37
C ASN A 404 -26.86 -19.14 16.95
N LEU A 405 -25.70 -19.55 16.41
CA LEU A 405 -25.64 -20.18 15.09
C LEU A 405 -26.40 -21.51 15.07
N ARG A 406 -26.27 -22.34 16.10
CA ARG A 406 -26.98 -23.62 16.20
C ARG A 406 -28.49 -23.44 16.28
N ASP A 407 -28.96 -22.57 17.17
CA ASP A 407 -30.39 -22.33 17.37
C ASP A 407 -31.03 -21.75 16.11
N ARG A 408 -30.32 -20.86 15.42
CA ARG A 408 -30.79 -20.26 14.17
C ARG A 408 -30.76 -21.25 13.01
N SER A 409 -29.72 -22.08 12.87
CA SER A 409 -29.70 -23.13 11.86
C SER A 409 -30.84 -24.14 12.05
N ALA A 410 -31.08 -24.60 13.29
CA ALA A 410 -32.20 -25.49 13.58
C ALA A 410 -33.56 -24.85 13.26
N PHE A 411 -33.72 -23.56 13.53
CA PHE A 411 -34.91 -22.81 13.13
C PHE A 411 -35.08 -22.73 11.61
N LEU A 412 -34.00 -22.48 10.86
CA LEU A 412 -34.01 -22.39 9.39
C LEU A 412 -34.24 -23.74 8.70
N GLU A 413 -33.87 -24.84 9.35
CA GLU A 413 -34.10 -26.22 8.87
C GLU A 413 -35.50 -26.75 9.24
N SER A 414 -36.25 -26.05 10.08
CA SER A 414 -37.61 -26.45 10.44
C SER A 414 -38.59 -26.22 9.28
N ASP A 415 -39.61 -27.08 9.15
CA ASP A 415 -40.66 -27.01 8.11
C ASP A 415 -41.57 -25.76 8.23
N LEU A 416 -41.24 -24.82 9.10
CA LEU A 416 -41.94 -23.54 9.22
C LEU A 416 -41.60 -22.67 8.01
N THR A 417 -42.59 -22.41 7.16
CA THR A 417 -42.49 -21.38 6.11
C THR A 417 -42.34 -20.00 6.76
N VAL A 418 -41.10 -19.58 6.97
CA VAL A 418 -40.77 -18.25 7.49
C VAL A 418 -40.12 -17.43 6.38
N HIS A 419 -40.77 -16.32 6.00
CA HIS A 419 -40.18 -15.32 5.12
C HIS A 419 -39.24 -14.43 5.95
N VAL A 420 -37.98 -14.83 6.08
CA VAL A 420 -36.96 -13.99 6.73
C VAL A 420 -36.33 -13.09 5.68
N CYS A 421 -36.73 -11.82 5.67
CA CYS A 421 -36.14 -10.85 4.76
C CYS A 421 -34.73 -10.44 5.18
N ASP A 422 -33.74 -10.77 4.36
CA ASP A 422 -32.33 -10.36 4.54
C ASP A 422 -32.04 -8.96 3.94
N ASN A 423 -33.09 -8.22 3.55
CA ASN A 423 -32.96 -7.00 2.77
C ASN A 423 -32.79 -5.74 3.64
N HIS A 424 -31.55 -5.44 4.01
CA HIS A 424 -31.11 -4.05 4.02
C HIS A 424 -30.74 -3.63 2.59
N GLN A 425 -31.73 -3.27 1.78
CA GLN A 425 -31.51 -2.54 0.52
C GLN A 425 -32.05 -1.12 0.64
N VAL A 426 -31.14 -0.15 0.74
CA VAL A 426 -31.43 1.26 0.45
C VAL A 426 -31.62 1.37 -1.07
N GLY A 427 -32.88 1.47 -1.50
CA GLY A 427 -33.27 1.98 -2.82
C GLY A 427 -33.09 1.03 -4.02
N SER A 428 -33.99 0.06 -4.20
CA SER A 428 -34.51 -0.28 -5.55
C SER A 428 -35.75 -1.18 -5.44
N LYS A 429 -36.75 -0.93 -6.30
CA LYS A 429 -38.01 -1.69 -6.39
C LYS A 429 -37.73 -3.14 -6.78
N PHE A 430 -38.28 -4.12 -6.06
CA PHE A 430 -38.19 -5.53 -6.41
C PHE A 430 -39.55 -6.20 -6.61
N ALA A 431 -39.58 -7.06 -7.62
CA ALA A 431 -40.52 -8.17 -7.79
C ALA A 431 -40.17 -9.31 -6.80
N PRO A 432 -41.16 -10.10 -6.37
CA PRO A 432 -40.97 -11.11 -5.32
C PRO A 432 -40.28 -12.36 -5.87
N SER A 433 -39.18 -12.77 -5.24
CA SER A 433 -38.57 -14.08 -5.43
C SER A 433 -38.68 -14.87 -4.13
N LYS A 434 -38.80 -16.20 -4.20
CA LYS A 434 -39.04 -17.13 -3.08
C LYS A 434 -37.92 -17.19 -2.02
N PHE A 435 -36.93 -16.32 -2.10
CA PHE A 435 -35.99 -16.00 -1.03
C PHE A 435 -35.90 -14.47 -0.97
N CYS A 436 -36.87 -13.83 -0.33
CA CYS A 436 -36.83 -12.40 -0.02
C CYS A 436 -36.46 -12.22 1.44
#